data_AF-A0A926Y0Q5-F1
#
_entry.id   AF-A0A926Y0Q5-F1
#
_cell.length_a   1.000
_cell.length_b   1.000
_cell.length_c   1.000
_cell.angle_alpha   90.00
_cell.angle_beta   90.00
_cell.angle_gamma   90.00
#
_symmetry.space_group_name_H-M   'P 1'
#
loop_
_entity.id
_entity.type
_entity.pdbx_description
1 polymer ?
#
loop_
_entity_poly.entity_id
_entity_poly.type
_entity_poly.pdbx_seq_one_letter_code
_entity_poly.pdbx_strand_id
1 'polypeptide(L)'
;MTYISAQPRLTSSWDDICYPVQPVWLADLLPEYDIMATDRQQLVVGQLEGGRKTIFGIHSADYAIIPNSAIREVVDALMTGYQLQIKYTTTGEFSISIILPNTVAIGGELLHRSLILTNSYNGKTPFSLQGVSLPTLLDTSTAVGGSVYRDVCQNGLMGWADKFNDLSNYQAWLQAGVHQDTSRSARRLPTKAPSKGSNPLLRTIHHRGLTIEVFQQHLRDLLADHLKAEHNLTATVYDHLQQINVSSATVQLLRKLPVPVQLAKQAQERLRLEERLLNSPPSYWLLYNAVNYALFTGRSSLTLNDRYRLDERVFHQLAAQAYG
;
A
#
# COMPACT_ATOMS: atom_id res chain seq x y z
N MET A 1 -10.30 20.88 13.13
CA MET A 1 -9.91 20.41 11.78
C MET A 1 -11.00 19.48 11.27
N THR A 2 -11.80 19.93 10.32
CA THR A 2 -12.77 19.09 9.62
C THR A 2 -11.99 18.06 8.82
N TYR A 3 -11.98 16.79 9.24
CA TYR A 3 -11.48 15.71 8.40
C TYR A 3 -12.38 15.66 7.17
N ILE A 4 -11.92 16.22 6.05
CA ILE A 4 -12.58 16.04 4.77
C ILE A 4 -12.48 14.54 4.49
N SER A 5 -13.58 13.81 4.68
CA SER A 5 -13.62 12.40 4.30
C SER A 5 -13.34 12.34 2.80
N ALA A 6 -12.20 11.77 2.42
CA ALA A 6 -11.85 11.65 1.03
C ALA A 6 -12.34 10.28 0.54
N GLN A 7 -13.23 10.29 -0.44
CA GLN A 7 -13.47 9.12 -1.25
C GLN A 7 -12.31 9.02 -2.25
N PRO A 8 -11.58 7.89 -2.28
CA PRO A 8 -10.56 7.68 -3.31
C PRO A 8 -11.18 7.76 -4.70
N ARG A 9 -10.54 8.52 -5.59
CA ARG A 9 -10.83 8.57 -7.01
C ARG A 9 -9.96 7.55 -7.73
N LEU A 10 -10.47 7.03 -8.84
CA LEU A 10 -9.79 6.06 -9.68
C LEU A 10 -9.31 6.74 -10.96
N THR A 11 -8.12 6.39 -11.41
CA THR A 11 -7.61 6.71 -12.74
C THR A 11 -6.69 5.61 -13.25
N SER A 12 -6.56 5.51 -14.57
CA SER A 12 -5.59 4.68 -15.26
C SER A 12 -4.53 5.52 -16.00
N SER A 13 -4.45 6.82 -15.72
CA SER A 13 -3.50 7.74 -16.35
C SER A 13 -2.51 8.28 -15.32
N TRP A 14 -1.22 8.31 -15.70
CA TRP A 14 -0.20 9.02 -14.93
C TRP A 14 -0.42 10.52 -14.93
N ASP A 15 -0.96 11.08 -16.00
CA ASP A 15 -1.06 12.53 -16.18
C ASP A 15 -1.98 13.16 -15.11
N ASP A 16 -2.95 12.39 -14.62
CA ASP A 16 -3.85 12.81 -13.53
C ASP A 16 -3.15 12.99 -12.17
N ILE A 17 -1.97 12.38 -11.97
CA ILE A 17 -1.22 12.40 -10.71
C ILE A 17 0.21 12.94 -10.83
N CYS A 18 0.72 13.07 -12.05
CA CYS A 18 2.05 13.59 -12.40
C CYS A 18 2.00 15.07 -12.74
N TYR A 19 1.41 15.87 -11.85
CA TYR A 19 1.42 17.33 -11.98
C TYR A 19 2.63 17.95 -11.26
N PRO A 20 3.04 19.18 -11.63
CA PRO A 20 4.13 19.88 -10.97
C PRO A 20 3.87 20.01 -9.47
N VAL A 21 4.86 19.58 -8.67
CA VAL A 21 4.86 19.70 -7.22
C VAL A 21 6.26 20.10 -6.76
N GLN A 22 6.34 21.03 -5.81
CA GLN A 22 7.61 21.54 -5.32
C GLN A 22 7.52 21.97 -3.86
N PRO A 23 8.64 21.87 -3.10
CA PRO A 23 8.76 22.55 -1.83
C PRO A 23 8.89 24.07 -2.06
N VAL A 24 8.19 24.85 -1.24
CA VAL A 24 8.26 26.32 -1.21
C VAL A 24 8.45 26.76 0.22
N TRP A 25 9.33 27.72 0.50
CA TRP A 25 9.47 28.24 1.87
C TRP A 25 8.22 29.01 2.27
N LEU A 26 7.77 28.82 3.51
CA LEU A 26 6.64 29.56 4.06
C LEU A 26 6.92 31.08 4.05
N ALA A 27 8.18 31.48 4.27
CA ALA A 27 8.63 32.87 4.22
C ALA A 27 8.40 33.50 2.84
N ASP A 28 8.62 32.75 1.77
CA ASP A 28 8.44 33.25 0.40
C ASP A 28 6.96 33.53 0.07
N LEU A 29 6.03 32.81 0.73
CA LEU A 29 4.59 33.02 0.54
C LEU A 29 4.02 34.10 1.47
N LEU A 30 4.70 34.42 2.57
CA LEU A 30 4.25 35.39 3.58
C LEU A 30 5.36 36.44 3.84
N PRO A 31 5.78 37.20 2.81
CA PRO A 31 6.95 38.08 2.91
C PRO A 31 6.81 39.22 3.91
N GLU A 32 5.58 39.55 4.31
CA GLU A 32 5.26 40.64 5.25
C GLU A 32 5.28 40.21 6.72
N TYR A 33 5.52 38.92 7.01
CA TYR A 33 5.44 38.37 8.36
C TYR A 33 6.78 37.75 8.79
N ASP A 34 7.20 38.08 10.01
CA ASP A 34 8.29 37.37 10.67
C ASP A 34 7.79 35.99 11.13
N ILE A 35 8.32 34.93 10.53
CA ILE A 35 7.99 33.56 10.92
C ILE A 35 8.86 33.19 12.13
N MET A 36 8.26 33.26 13.31
CA MET A 36 8.88 32.81 14.56
C MET A 36 9.15 31.30 14.51
N ALA A 37 10.30 30.88 15.05
CA ALA A 37 10.86 29.52 14.96
C ALA A 37 9.82 28.38 15.01
N THR A 38 9.41 27.91 13.82
CA THR A 38 8.62 26.68 13.66
C THR A 38 9.51 25.58 13.08
N ASP A 39 9.20 24.34 13.45
CA ASP A 39 9.69 23.13 12.80
C ASP A 39 9.08 22.92 11.41
N ARG A 40 8.14 23.77 10.98
CA ARG A 40 7.33 23.65 9.76
C ARG A 40 7.55 24.85 8.85
N GLN A 41 8.64 24.80 8.11
CA GLN A 41 9.17 25.93 7.34
C GLN A 41 8.93 25.78 5.83
N GLN A 42 8.63 24.57 5.35
CA GLN A 42 8.38 24.29 3.94
C GLN A 42 6.94 23.87 3.69
N LEU A 43 6.41 24.31 2.57
CA LEU A 43 5.10 23.98 2.04
C LEU A 43 5.28 23.11 0.81
N VAL A 44 4.54 22.01 0.75
CA VAL A 44 4.40 21.25 -0.49
C VAL A 44 3.29 21.89 -1.30
N VAL A 45 3.67 22.53 -2.41
CA VAL A 45 2.74 23.20 -3.31
C VAL A 45 2.70 22.46 -4.63
N GLY A 46 1.50 22.15 -5.12
CA GLY A 46 1.32 21.61 -6.46
C GLY A 46 0.09 22.19 -7.14
N GLN A 47 -0.05 21.95 -8.43
CA GLN A 47 -1.16 22.47 -9.22
C GLN A 47 -1.75 21.36 -10.09
N LEU A 48 -2.94 20.88 -9.71
CA LEU A 48 -3.74 19.97 -10.53
C LEU A 48 -4.14 20.67 -11.84
N GLU A 49 -4.29 19.90 -12.92
CA GLU A 49 -4.72 20.43 -14.20
C GLU A 49 -6.07 21.16 -14.10
N GLY A 50 -6.15 22.37 -14.67
CA GLY A 50 -7.33 23.25 -14.55
C GLY A 50 -7.61 23.76 -13.13
N GLY A 51 -6.77 23.43 -12.15
CA GLY A 51 -6.91 23.78 -10.75
C GLY A 51 -6.11 25.01 -10.33
N ARG A 52 -6.37 25.46 -9.09
CA ARG A 52 -5.55 26.47 -8.41
C ARG A 52 -4.33 25.81 -7.77
N LYS A 53 -3.27 26.59 -7.56
CA LYS A 53 -2.15 26.19 -6.70
C LYS A 53 -2.70 25.76 -5.34
N THR A 54 -2.32 24.56 -4.93
CA THR A 54 -2.83 23.89 -3.73
C THR A 54 -1.65 23.57 -2.82
N ILE A 55 -1.80 23.90 -1.54
CA ILE A 55 -0.87 23.47 -0.50
C ILE A 55 -1.33 22.11 0.00
N PHE A 56 -0.53 21.08 -0.24
CA PHE A 56 -0.83 19.71 0.18
C PHE A 56 -0.39 19.42 1.61
N GLY A 57 0.70 20.05 2.06
CA GLY A 57 1.28 19.82 3.38
C GLY A 57 2.23 20.92 3.82
N ILE A 58 2.44 20.99 5.13
CA ILE A 58 3.42 21.87 5.77
C ILE A 58 4.40 20.98 6.53
N HIS A 59 5.68 21.08 6.21
CA HIS A 59 6.71 20.16 6.64
C HIS A 59 7.97 20.91 7.11
N SER A 60 8.87 20.15 7.73
CA SER A 60 10.19 20.64 8.09
C SER A 60 11.04 21.01 6.89
N ALA A 61 12.04 21.85 7.11
CA ALA A 61 13.01 22.29 6.09
C ALA A 61 13.70 21.12 5.37
N ASP A 62 13.89 19.98 6.04
CA ASP A 62 14.57 18.80 5.49
C ASP A 62 13.59 17.79 4.83
N TYR A 63 12.33 18.16 4.60
CA TYR A 63 11.36 17.25 3.98
C TYR A 63 11.61 17.11 2.48
N ALA A 64 11.97 15.90 2.04
CA ALA A 64 12.10 15.57 0.63
C ALA A 64 10.76 15.06 0.08
N ILE A 65 10.25 15.73 -0.95
CA ILE A 65 9.11 15.25 -1.72
C ILE A 65 9.57 14.34 -2.86
N ILE A 66 8.81 13.27 -3.10
CA ILE A 66 9.00 12.37 -4.24
C ILE A 66 7.89 12.67 -5.25
N PRO A 67 8.17 13.35 -6.37
CA PRO A 67 7.18 13.55 -7.43
C PRO A 67 6.77 12.22 -8.05
N ASN A 68 5.48 12.06 -8.36
CA ASN A 68 4.98 10.86 -9.04
C ASN A 68 5.62 10.67 -10.43
N SER A 69 6.07 11.76 -11.08
CA SER A 69 6.84 11.67 -12.33
C SER A 69 8.13 10.87 -12.16
N ALA A 70 8.83 11.00 -11.03
CA ALA A 70 10.03 10.25 -10.76
C ALA A 70 9.77 8.74 -10.63
N ILE A 71 8.61 8.35 -10.07
CA ILE A 71 8.14 6.96 -10.01
C ILE A 71 7.82 6.45 -11.41
N ARG A 72 7.04 7.21 -12.19
CA ARG A 72 6.67 6.89 -13.58
C ARG A 72 7.91 6.60 -14.43
N GLU A 73 8.90 7.49 -14.38
CA GLU A 73 10.14 7.34 -15.18
C GLU A 73 10.86 6.01 -14.90
N VAL A 74 10.90 5.56 -13.64
CA VAL A 74 11.51 4.28 -13.28
C VAL A 74 10.67 3.10 -13.79
N VAL A 75 9.35 3.17 -13.62
CA VAL A 75 8.42 2.12 -14.07
C VAL A 75 8.47 1.98 -15.60
N ASP A 76 8.32 3.09 -16.34
CA ASP A 76 8.35 3.13 -17.81
C ASP A 76 9.68 2.62 -18.37
N ALA A 77 10.79 2.84 -17.66
CA ALA A 77 12.11 2.38 -18.09
C ALA A 77 12.35 0.88 -17.86
N LEU A 78 11.67 0.26 -16.88
CA LEU A 78 11.86 -1.15 -16.53
C LEU A 78 10.82 -2.08 -17.14
N MET A 79 9.62 -1.57 -17.40
CA MET A 79 8.46 -2.37 -17.69
C MET A 79 7.67 -1.77 -18.83
N THR A 80 7.38 -2.58 -19.85
CA THR A 80 6.54 -2.19 -20.98
C THR A 80 5.24 -2.97 -20.98
N GLY A 81 4.13 -2.34 -21.38
CA GLY A 81 2.83 -3.02 -21.51
C GLY A 81 2.15 -3.35 -20.19
N TYR A 82 2.56 -2.71 -19.09
CA TYR A 82 1.81 -2.79 -17.83
C TYR A 82 0.50 -2.02 -17.95
N GLN A 83 -0.50 -2.41 -17.15
CA GLN A 83 -1.70 -1.60 -16.96
C GLN A 83 -1.57 -0.79 -15.67
N LEU A 84 -2.17 0.39 -15.66
CA LEU A 84 -2.11 1.30 -14.53
C LEU A 84 -3.48 1.40 -13.87
N GLN A 85 -3.52 1.24 -12.56
CA GLN A 85 -4.64 1.67 -11.75
C GLN A 85 -4.16 2.45 -10.55
N ILE A 86 -4.65 3.67 -10.41
CA ILE A 86 -4.31 4.56 -9.31
C ILE A 86 -5.56 4.90 -8.53
N LYS A 87 -5.48 4.75 -7.21
CA LYS A 87 -6.45 5.26 -6.25
C LYS A 87 -5.85 6.46 -5.54
N TYR A 88 -6.43 7.63 -5.69
CA TYR A 88 -5.89 8.86 -5.12
C TYR A 88 -6.95 9.73 -4.44
N THR A 89 -6.53 10.55 -3.49
CA THR A 89 -7.41 11.48 -2.78
C THR A 89 -7.13 12.92 -3.20
N THR A 90 -8.13 13.80 -3.02
CA THR A 90 -7.95 15.25 -3.21
C THR A 90 -6.98 15.87 -2.20
N THR A 91 -6.62 15.13 -1.14
CA THR A 91 -5.61 15.53 -0.15
C THR A 91 -4.19 15.17 -0.56
N GLY A 92 -3.96 14.60 -1.75
CA GLY A 92 -2.63 14.26 -2.24
C GLY A 92 -2.06 12.97 -1.63
N GLU A 93 -2.90 11.94 -1.46
CA GLU A 93 -2.44 10.58 -1.16
C GLU A 93 -2.69 9.70 -2.38
N PHE A 94 -1.73 8.80 -2.68
CA PHE A 94 -1.74 7.97 -3.86
C PHE A 94 -1.46 6.51 -3.51
N SER A 95 -2.22 5.63 -4.12
CA SER A 95 -2.03 4.18 -4.15
C SER A 95 -1.96 3.76 -5.61
N ILE A 96 -0.76 3.47 -6.09
CA ILE A 96 -0.43 3.24 -7.48
C ILE A 96 -0.24 1.74 -7.66
N SER A 97 -1.14 1.09 -8.40
CA SER A 97 -1.05 -0.32 -8.78
C SER A 97 -0.54 -0.41 -10.21
N ILE A 98 0.67 -0.94 -10.38
CA ILE A 98 1.24 -1.31 -11.66
C ILE A 98 0.92 -2.78 -11.90
N ILE A 99 0.08 -3.07 -12.87
CA ILE A 99 -0.47 -4.40 -13.12
C ILE A 99 0.33 -5.04 -14.25
N LEU A 100 0.93 -6.19 -13.96
CA LEU A 100 1.78 -6.95 -14.86
C LEU A 100 0.96 -7.88 -15.75
N PRO A 101 1.43 -8.20 -16.97
CA PRO A 101 0.76 -9.16 -17.84
C PRO A 101 0.79 -10.59 -17.29
N ASN A 102 1.78 -10.92 -16.47
CA ASN A 102 1.92 -12.24 -15.86
C ASN A 102 0.78 -12.50 -14.87
N THR A 103 0.19 -13.68 -14.93
CA THR A 103 -0.88 -14.10 -14.03
C THR A 103 -0.46 -15.20 -13.07
N VAL A 104 -1.19 -15.32 -11.97
CA VAL A 104 -1.09 -16.37 -10.96
C VAL A 104 -2.49 -16.91 -10.73
N ALA A 105 -2.62 -18.24 -10.74
CA ALA A 105 -3.87 -18.89 -10.40
C ALA A 105 -4.04 -18.90 -8.87
N ILE A 106 -5.19 -18.41 -8.39
CA ILE A 106 -5.62 -18.54 -7.00
C ILE A 106 -6.99 -19.23 -7.05
N GLY A 107 -7.01 -20.48 -6.62
CA GLY A 107 -8.07 -21.46 -6.84
C GLY A 107 -8.61 -21.44 -8.27
N GLY A 108 -9.85 -20.98 -8.45
CA GLY A 108 -10.52 -20.90 -9.75
C GLY A 108 -10.34 -19.59 -10.53
N GLU A 109 -9.60 -18.62 -9.99
CA GLU A 109 -9.42 -17.30 -10.60
C GLU A 109 -7.98 -17.09 -11.08
N LEU A 110 -7.82 -16.38 -12.22
CA LEU A 110 -6.52 -15.90 -12.68
C LEU A 110 -6.36 -14.44 -12.26
N LEU A 111 -5.34 -14.16 -11.46
CA LEU A 111 -5.04 -12.81 -10.98
C LEU A 111 -3.75 -12.33 -11.64
N HIS A 112 -3.68 -11.04 -11.93
CA HIS A 112 -2.46 -10.43 -12.45
C HIS A 112 -1.45 -10.24 -11.33
N ARG A 113 -0.16 -10.48 -11.57
CA ARG A 113 0.88 -9.97 -10.67
C ARG A 113 0.84 -8.44 -10.70
N SER A 114 1.15 -7.80 -9.59
CA SER A 114 1.18 -6.34 -9.54
C SER A 114 2.32 -5.81 -8.68
N LEU A 115 2.56 -4.51 -8.77
CA LEU A 115 3.35 -3.73 -7.83
C LEU A 115 2.44 -2.67 -7.24
N ILE A 116 2.37 -2.59 -5.92
CA ILE A 116 1.61 -1.54 -5.24
C ILE A 116 2.57 -0.57 -4.57
N LEU A 117 2.57 0.67 -5.04
CA LEU A 117 3.33 1.77 -4.47
C LEU A 117 2.38 2.74 -3.76
N THR A 118 2.74 3.21 -2.58
CA THR A 118 2.07 4.35 -1.96
C THR A 118 2.96 5.58 -2.01
N ASN A 119 2.36 6.74 -2.21
CA ASN A 119 3.05 8.02 -2.12
C ASN A 119 2.11 9.08 -1.54
N SER A 120 2.66 10.19 -1.03
CA SER A 120 1.85 11.31 -0.61
C SER A 120 2.58 12.64 -0.65
N TYR A 121 1.84 13.68 -1.00
CA TYR A 121 2.27 15.07 -0.96
C TYR A 121 1.87 15.80 0.33
N ASN A 122 1.01 15.18 1.17
CA ASN A 122 0.62 15.75 2.47
C ASN A 122 1.44 15.17 3.65
N GLY A 123 2.33 14.23 3.38
CA GLY A 123 3.22 13.55 4.32
C GLY A 123 2.55 12.67 5.38
N LYS A 124 1.24 12.40 5.30
CA LYS A 124 0.55 11.46 6.20
C LYS A 124 0.81 10.01 5.83
N THR A 125 1.02 9.75 4.55
CA THR A 125 1.31 8.42 4.02
C THR A 125 2.73 8.42 3.46
N PRO A 126 3.68 7.70 4.09
CA PRO A 126 5.05 7.64 3.58
C PRO A 126 5.09 6.91 2.24
N PHE A 127 6.16 7.14 1.47
CA PHE A 127 6.45 6.28 0.33
C PHE A 127 6.62 4.83 0.81
N SER A 128 5.93 3.90 0.16
CA SER A 128 6.09 2.48 0.41
C SER A 128 5.98 1.67 -0.87
N LEU A 129 6.63 0.51 -0.89
CA LEU A 129 6.49 -0.50 -1.92
C LEU A 129 5.98 -1.78 -1.23
N GLN A 130 4.82 -2.27 -1.67
CA GLN A 130 4.17 -3.45 -1.10
C GLN A 130 3.99 -3.38 0.43
N GLY A 131 3.66 -2.19 0.93
CA GLY A 131 3.49 -1.92 2.37
C GLY A 131 4.80 -1.73 3.15
N VAL A 132 5.97 -1.88 2.53
CA VAL A 132 7.27 -1.63 3.16
C VAL A 132 7.70 -0.19 2.91
N SER A 133 7.88 0.60 3.98
CA SER A 133 8.22 2.02 3.88
C SER A 133 9.64 2.25 3.34
N LEU A 134 9.87 3.40 2.71
CA LEU A 134 11.18 3.76 2.15
C LEU A 134 12.36 3.59 3.13
N PRO A 135 12.30 4.05 4.40
CA PRO A 135 13.42 3.85 5.34
C PRO A 135 13.75 2.36 5.57
N THR A 136 12.74 1.50 5.51
CA THR A 136 12.89 0.05 5.69
C THR A 136 13.41 -0.62 4.42
N LEU A 137 13.02 -0.11 3.24
CA LEU A 137 13.54 -0.56 1.95
C LEU A 137 15.03 -0.22 1.77
N LEU A 138 15.46 0.92 2.31
CA LEU A 138 16.86 1.33 2.31
C LEU A 138 17.73 0.46 3.22
N ASP A 139 17.12 -0.21 4.21
CA ASP A 139 17.77 -1.24 5.00
C ASP A 139 17.67 -2.59 4.25
N THR A 140 18.66 -2.85 3.39
CA THR A 140 18.80 -3.99 2.43
C THR A 140 18.48 -5.41 2.93
N SER A 141 18.12 -5.59 4.21
CA SER A 141 17.68 -6.85 4.80
C SER A 141 16.22 -7.23 4.56
N THR A 142 15.39 -6.32 4.02
CA THR A 142 13.94 -6.52 3.95
C THR A 142 13.52 -7.03 2.57
N ALA A 143 12.98 -8.25 2.53
CA ALA A 143 12.31 -8.75 1.34
C ALA A 143 10.97 -8.06 1.15
N VAL A 144 10.70 -7.62 -0.08
CA VAL A 144 9.43 -7.02 -0.46
C VAL A 144 8.45 -8.15 -0.80
N GLY A 145 7.29 -8.19 -0.12
CA GLY A 145 6.24 -9.17 -0.41
C GLY A 145 5.67 -9.01 -1.82
N GLY A 146 5.01 -10.06 -2.33
CA GLY A 146 4.31 -10.00 -3.60
C GLY A 146 3.07 -9.11 -3.54
N SER A 147 2.47 -8.82 -4.69
CA SER A 147 1.07 -8.43 -4.75
C SER A 147 0.45 -8.96 -6.02
N VAL A 148 -0.87 -9.10 -5.96
CA VAL A 148 -1.69 -9.48 -7.10
C VAL A 148 -2.77 -8.43 -7.32
N TYR A 149 -3.34 -8.41 -8.51
CA TYR A 149 -4.43 -7.55 -8.90
C TYR A 149 -5.57 -8.43 -9.43
N ARG A 150 -6.78 -8.12 -8.98
CA ARG A 150 -7.97 -8.90 -9.31
C ARG A 150 -8.96 -8.06 -10.10
N ASP A 151 -9.22 -8.46 -11.33
CA ASP A 151 -10.04 -7.70 -12.28
C ASP A 151 -11.49 -7.55 -11.83
N VAL A 152 -12.06 -8.60 -11.22
CA VAL A 152 -13.46 -8.63 -10.75
C VAL A 152 -13.75 -7.43 -9.85
N CYS A 153 -12.83 -7.12 -8.94
CA CYS A 153 -12.94 -6.06 -7.95
C CYS A 153 -12.16 -4.81 -8.29
N GLN A 154 -11.32 -4.85 -9.32
CA GLN A 154 -10.43 -3.74 -9.66
C GLN A 154 -9.63 -3.29 -8.43
N ASN A 155 -8.95 -4.24 -7.78
CA ASN A 155 -8.19 -3.98 -6.56
C ASN A 155 -6.86 -4.74 -6.54
N GLY A 156 -5.85 -4.07 -5.99
CA GLY A 156 -4.59 -4.67 -5.61
C GLY A 156 -4.70 -5.34 -4.25
N LEU A 157 -4.14 -6.54 -4.15
CA LEU A 157 -4.10 -7.38 -2.96
C LEU A 157 -2.64 -7.60 -2.57
N MET A 158 -2.32 -7.22 -1.34
CA MET A 158 -0.96 -7.22 -0.82
C MET A 158 -0.53 -8.59 -0.29
N GLY A 159 0.75 -8.91 -0.44
CA GLY A 159 1.42 -10.10 0.05
C GLY A 159 1.66 -10.10 1.56
N TRP A 160 0.62 -9.95 2.36
CA TRP A 160 0.74 -9.76 3.81
C TRP A 160 1.38 -10.93 4.57
N ALA A 161 1.32 -12.14 4.01
CA ALA A 161 1.99 -13.31 4.59
C ALA A 161 3.43 -13.48 4.08
N ASP A 162 3.87 -12.75 3.05
CA ASP A 162 5.17 -12.99 2.41
C ASP A 162 6.37 -12.56 3.27
N LYS A 163 6.11 -11.86 4.39
CA LYS A 163 7.11 -11.59 5.44
C LYS A 163 7.53 -12.83 6.23
N PHE A 164 6.79 -13.93 6.12
CA PHE A 164 7.08 -15.19 6.80
C PHE A 164 7.78 -16.17 5.84
N ASN A 165 8.69 -16.98 6.36
CA ASN A 165 9.48 -17.91 5.56
C ASN A 165 8.64 -19.06 4.97
N ASP A 166 7.64 -19.51 5.72
CA ASP A 166 6.80 -20.65 5.36
C ASP A 166 5.45 -20.61 6.09
N LEU A 167 4.53 -21.47 5.63
CA LEU A 167 3.17 -21.54 6.13
C LEU A 167 3.10 -21.97 7.59
N SER A 168 3.97 -22.88 8.04
CA SER A 168 3.95 -23.38 9.41
C SER A 168 4.32 -22.28 10.41
N ASN A 169 5.35 -21.50 10.10
CA ASN A 169 5.74 -20.33 10.88
C ASN A 169 4.64 -19.28 10.92
N TYR A 170 3.96 -19.04 9.80
CA TYR A 170 2.81 -18.12 9.76
C TYR A 170 1.64 -18.61 10.60
N GLN A 171 1.26 -19.89 10.51
CA GLN A 171 0.16 -20.48 11.28
C GLN A 171 0.45 -20.47 12.79
N ALA A 172 1.67 -20.82 13.21
CA ALA A 172 2.08 -20.74 14.60
C ALA A 172 1.97 -19.31 15.14
N TRP A 173 2.35 -18.31 14.34
CA TRP A 173 2.18 -16.90 14.69
C TRP A 173 0.71 -16.49 14.83
N LEU A 174 -0.18 -16.95 13.93
CA LEU A 174 -1.62 -16.71 14.03
C LEU A 174 -2.21 -17.28 15.33
N GLN A 175 -1.81 -18.50 15.71
CA GLN A 175 -2.28 -19.21 16.89
C GLN A 175 -1.80 -18.59 18.21
N ALA A 176 -0.60 -18.01 18.22
CA ALA A 176 -0.07 -17.27 19.37
C ALA A 176 -0.83 -15.95 19.66
N GLY A 177 -1.76 -15.56 18.77
CA GLY A 177 -2.58 -14.38 18.87
C GLY A 177 -1.97 -13.20 18.09
N VAL A 178 -2.73 -12.68 17.14
CA VAL A 178 -2.40 -11.55 16.23
C VAL A 178 -2.10 -10.23 16.98
N HIS A 179 -2.17 -10.21 18.31
CA HIS A 179 -2.01 -9.03 19.17
C HIS A 179 -0.60 -8.79 19.73
N GLN A 180 0.37 -9.67 19.49
CA GLN A 180 1.77 -9.32 19.79
C GLN A 180 2.30 -8.43 18.66
N ASP A 181 2.41 -7.13 18.93
CA ASP A 181 3.09 -6.15 18.07
C ASP A 181 4.46 -6.67 17.60
N THR A 182 4.50 -7.23 16.39
CA THR A 182 5.72 -7.81 15.80
C THR A 182 6.71 -6.76 15.32
N SER A 183 6.46 -5.46 15.56
CA SER A 183 7.46 -4.41 15.32
C SER A 183 8.76 -4.62 16.10
N ARG A 184 8.73 -5.45 17.17
CA ARG A 184 9.93 -5.86 17.93
C ARG A 184 10.35 -7.31 17.74
N SER A 185 9.45 -8.23 17.38
CA SER A 185 9.79 -9.66 17.31
C SER A 185 10.40 -10.09 15.95
N ALA A 186 10.07 -9.38 14.86
CA ALA A 186 10.68 -9.66 13.55
C ALA A 186 12.17 -9.27 13.46
N ARG A 187 12.69 -8.47 14.41
CA ARG A 187 14.13 -8.14 14.52
C ARG A 187 14.99 -9.26 15.12
N ARG A 188 14.40 -10.40 15.50
CA ARG A 188 15.11 -11.51 16.16
C ARG A 188 15.05 -12.83 15.38
N LEU A 189 14.82 -12.80 14.08
CA LEU A 189 15.13 -13.95 13.22
C LEU A 189 16.58 -13.84 12.72
N PRO A 190 17.38 -14.92 12.76
CA PRO A 190 18.78 -14.87 12.36
C PRO A 190 18.85 -14.72 10.84
N THR A 191 19.00 -13.49 10.37
CA THR A 191 19.37 -13.21 8.98
C THR A 191 20.77 -13.76 8.71
N LYS A 192 20.93 -14.43 7.56
CA LYS A 192 22.24 -14.83 7.04
C LYS A 192 23.18 -13.63 7.09
N ALA A 193 24.43 -13.91 7.48
CA ALA A 193 25.48 -12.91 7.65
C ALA A 193 25.50 -11.91 6.47
N PRO A 194 25.63 -10.60 6.74
CA PRO A 194 25.61 -9.59 5.70
C PRO A 194 26.75 -9.86 4.72
N SER A 195 26.42 -9.92 3.43
CA SER A 195 27.42 -9.86 2.38
C SER A 195 28.23 -8.55 2.57
N LYS A 196 29.55 -8.67 2.50
CA LYS A 196 30.53 -7.59 2.73
C LYS A 196 30.53 -6.53 1.61
N GLY A 197 29.37 -5.99 1.28
CA GLY A 197 29.18 -4.95 0.25
C GLY A 197 28.29 -3.78 0.68
N SER A 198 27.89 -3.68 1.95
CA SER A 198 27.03 -2.59 2.41
C SER A 198 27.80 -1.27 2.42
N ASN A 199 27.48 -0.38 1.47
CA ASN A 199 28.04 0.96 1.37
C ASN A 199 27.68 1.76 2.64
N PRO A 200 28.65 2.18 3.48
CA PRO A 200 28.39 2.77 4.80
C PRO A 200 27.66 4.13 4.75
N LEU A 201 27.51 4.74 3.57
CA LEU A 201 26.75 5.98 3.35
C LEU A 201 25.23 5.81 3.48
N LEU A 202 24.69 4.58 3.34
CA LEU A 202 23.24 4.34 3.32
C LEU A 202 22.65 4.08 4.73
N ARG A 203 23.49 3.87 5.74
CA ARG A 203 23.04 3.57 7.12
C ARG A 203 22.47 4.76 7.89
N THR A 204 22.49 5.95 7.31
CA THR A 204 21.97 7.17 7.95
C THR A 204 21.33 8.09 6.93
N ILE A 205 20.41 7.58 6.10
CA ILE A 205 19.52 8.46 5.33
C ILE A 205 18.47 8.99 6.30
N HIS A 206 18.83 10.02 7.06
CA HIS A 206 17.86 11.07 7.36
C HIS A 206 17.34 11.59 6.01
N HIS A 207 16.06 11.97 5.90
CA HIS A 207 15.47 12.55 4.67
C HIS A 207 16.33 13.64 4.00
N ARG A 208 17.26 14.23 4.75
CA ARG A 208 18.37 15.12 4.36
C ARG A 208 19.26 14.67 3.19
N GLY A 209 19.30 13.38 2.81
CA GLY A 209 20.20 12.85 1.76
C GLY A 209 19.52 12.20 0.54
N LEU A 210 18.18 12.14 0.51
CA LEU A 210 17.46 11.51 -0.59
C LEU A 210 17.26 12.50 -1.74
N THR A 211 18.17 12.54 -2.70
CA THR A 211 17.90 13.22 -3.98
C THR A 211 16.97 12.37 -4.84
N ILE A 212 16.31 13.00 -5.82
CA ILE A 212 15.39 12.30 -6.73
C ILE A 212 16.15 11.21 -7.50
N GLU A 213 17.39 11.48 -7.91
CA GLU A 213 18.23 10.55 -8.66
C GLU A 213 18.58 9.31 -7.82
N VAL A 214 18.95 9.52 -6.55
CA VAL A 214 19.24 8.42 -5.60
C VAL A 214 17.99 7.58 -5.36
N PHE A 215 16.83 8.23 -5.18
CA PHE A 215 15.55 7.54 -5.06
C PHE A 215 15.24 6.69 -6.30
N GLN A 216 15.39 7.26 -7.50
CA GLN A 216 15.10 6.56 -8.75
C GLN A 216 16.00 5.35 -8.96
N GLN A 217 17.29 5.48 -8.64
CA GLN A 217 18.22 4.36 -8.73
C GLN A 217 17.84 3.23 -7.77
N HIS A 218 17.55 3.56 -6.51
CA HIS A 218 17.11 2.55 -5.54
C HIS A 218 15.79 1.89 -5.92
N LEU A 219 14.81 2.67 -6.38
CA LEU A 219 13.55 2.11 -6.86
C LEU A 219 13.80 1.18 -8.06
N ARG A 220 14.68 1.56 -8.99
CA ARG A 220 15.05 0.73 -10.13
C ARG A 220 15.60 -0.63 -9.69
N ASP A 221 16.54 -0.62 -8.75
CA ASP A 221 17.17 -1.85 -8.26
C ASP A 221 16.13 -2.76 -7.55
N LEU A 222 15.29 -2.18 -6.69
CA LEU A 222 14.24 -2.90 -5.98
C LEU A 222 13.21 -3.54 -6.93
N LEU A 223 12.78 -2.80 -7.95
CA LEU A 223 11.82 -3.30 -8.92
C LEU A 223 12.43 -4.40 -9.80
N ALA A 224 13.69 -4.24 -10.22
CA ALA A 224 14.39 -5.24 -11.02
C ALA A 224 14.54 -6.59 -10.29
N ASP A 225 14.77 -6.56 -8.97
CA ASP A 225 14.83 -7.77 -8.14
C ASP A 225 13.43 -8.37 -7.91
N HIS A 226 12.43 -7.53 -7.64
CA HIS A 226 11.06 -7.99 -7.43
C HIS A 226 10.46 -8.71 -8.65
N LEU A 227 10.76 -8.23 -9.86
CA LEU A 227 10.30 -8.86 -11.11
C LEU A 227 10.84 -10.29 -11.29
N LYS A 228 11.92 -10.67 -10.59
CA LYS A 228 12.49 -12.03 -10.62
C LYS A 228 11.97 -12.93 -9.51
N ALA A 229 11.30 -12.39 -8.49
CA ALA A 229 10.85 -13.19 -7.34
C ALA A 229 9.64 -14.06 -7.71
N GLU A 230 9.65 -15.33 -7.30
CA GLU A 230 8.59 -16.31 -7.62
C GLU A 230 7.67 -16.67 -6.44
N HIS A 231 7.98 -16.20 -5.23
CA HIS A 231 7.34 -16.73 -4.02
C HIS A 231 6.26 -15.78 -3.50
N ASN A 232 5.04 -16.28 -3.29
CA ASN A 232 4.05 -15.62 -2.45
C ASN A 232 3.33 -16.63 -1.56
N LEU A 233 3.83 -16.82 -0.34
CA LEU A 233 3.12 -17.55 0.72
C LEU A 233 1.66 -17.06 0.85
N THR A 234 1.45 -15.78 0.58
CA THR A 234 0.12 -15.15 0.53
C THR A 234 -0.81 -15.81 -0.49
N ALA A 235 -0.35 -16.25 -1.67
CA ALA A 235 -1.22 -16.98 -2.59
C ALA A 235 -1.67 -18.32 -2.01
N THR A 236 -0.78 -19.05 -1.33
CA THR A 236 -1.17 -20.28 -0.62
C THR A 236 -2.22 -20.01 0.45
N VAL A 237 -2.12 -18.87 1.15
CA VAL A 237 -3.15 -18.44 2.10
C VAL A 237 -4.45 -18.10 1.37
N TYR A 238 -4.41 -17.37 0.26
CA TYR A 238 -5.61 -17.06 -0.53
C TYR A 238 -6.32 -18.31 -1.04
N ASP A 239 -5.57 -19.29 -1.56
CA ASP A 239 -6.11 -20.59 -1.98
C ASP A 239 -6.86 -21.27 -0.83
N HIS A 240 -6.25 -21.27 0.36
CA HIS A 240 -6.89 -21.84 1.54
C HIS A 240 -8.17 -21.08 1.92
N LEU A 241 -8.15 -19.75 1.91
CA LEU A 241 -9.34 -18.92 2.18
C LEU A 241 -10.47 -19.15 1.16
N GLN A 242 -10.13 -19.51 -0.08
CA GLN A 242 -11.12 -19.79 -1.12
C GLN A 242 -11.83 -21.13 -0.91
N GLN A 243 -11.13 -22.12 -0.35
CA GLN A 243 -11.69 -23.45 -0.09
C GLN A 243 -12.68 -23.49 1.07
N ILE A 244 -12.66 -22.49 1.96
CA ILE A 244 -13.49 -22.47 3.16
C ILE A 244 -14.72 -21.58 2.94
N ASN A 245 -15.87 -22.23 2.82
CA ASN A 245 -17.16 -21.54 2.71
C ASN A 245 -17.56 -20.88 4.03
N VAL A 246 -18.17 -19.71 3.91
CA VAL A 246 -18.62 -18.85 4.99
C VAL A 246 -20.13 -19.06 5.14
N SER A 247 -20.60 -19.47 6.31
CA SER A 247 -22.05 -19.61 6.53
C SER A 247 -22.75 -18.25 6.60
N SER A 248 -24.07 -18.20 6.42
CA SER A 248 -24.87 -16.98 6.58
C SER A 248 -24.72 -16.33 7.97
N ALA A 249 -24.47 -17.12 9.03
CA ALA A 249 -24.13 -16.64 10.37
C ALA A 249 -22.79 -15.88 10.40
N THR A 250 -21.87 -16.23 9.51
CA THR A 250 -20.54 -15.65 9.37
C THR A 250 -20.57 -14.33 8.59
N VAL A 251 -21.71 -13.92 8.00
CA VAL A 251 -21.91 -12.52 7.55
C VAL A 251 -21.91 -11.54 8.75
N GLN A 252 -22.24 -12.01 9.97
CA GLN A 252 -22.02 -11.22 11.19
C GLN A 252 -20.54 -11.00 11.50
N LEU A 253 -19.64 -11.78 10.90
CA LEU A 253 -18.21 -11.67 11.10
C LEU A 253 -17.66 -10.34 10.58
N LEU A 254 -18.28 -9.75 9.54
CA LEU A 254 -18.03 -8.36 9.12
C LEU A 254 -18.19 -7.35 10.26
N ARG A 255 -19.10 -7.59 11.21
CA ARG A 255 -19.30 -6.74 12.39
C ARG A 255 -18.20 -6.92 13.45
N LYS A 256 -17.47 -8.04 13.40
CA LYS A 256 -16.35 -8.35 14.30
C LYS A 256 -14.99 -7.93 13.72
N LEU A 257 -14.94 -7.61 12.43
CA LEU A 257 -13.74 -7.08 11.80
C LEU A 257 -13.49 -5.64 12.28
N PRO A 258 -12.22 -5.20 12.36
CA PRO A 258 -11.83 -3.88 12.83
C PRO A 258 -12.08 -2.79 11.77
N VAL A 259 -13.23 -2.82 11.10
CA VAL A 259 -13.55 -1.97 9.96
C VAL A 259 -14.72 -1.04 10.34
N PRO A 260 -14.68 0.25 9.96
CA PRO A 260 -15.80 1.17 10.19
C PRO A 260 -17.13 0.61 9.67
N VAL A 261 -18.21 0.82 10.42
CA VAL A 261 -19.55 0.24 10.14
C VAL A 261 -20.04 0.54 8.73
N GLN A 262 -19.78 1.75 8.21
CA GLN A 262 -20.15 2.12 6.84
C GLN A 262 -19.41 1.29 5.79
N LEU A 263 -18.11 1.07 5.97
CA LEU A 263 -17.31 0.25 5.07
C LEU A 263 -17.67 -1.24 5.19
N ALA A 264 -18.02 -1.72 6.38
CA ALA A 264 -18.52 -3.08 6.57
C ALA A 264 -19.85 -3.32 5.83
N LYS A 265 -20.76 -2.34 5.81
CA LYS A 265 -21.99 -2.40 5.01
C LYS A 265 -21.69 -2.46 3.51
N GLN A 266 -20.77 -1.61 3.04
CA GLN A 266 -20.35 -1.62 1.63
C GLN A 266 -19.68 -2.94 1.24
N ALA A 267 -18.86 -3.52 2.12
CA ALA A 267 -18.28 -4.85 1.93
C ALA A 267 -19.36 -5.94 1.83
N GLN A 268 -20.42 -5.86 2.66
CA GLN A 268 -21.54 -6.81 2.59
C GLN A 268 -22.29 -6.73 1.24
N GLU A 269 -22.54 -5.52 0.74
CA GLU A 269 -23.16 -5.32 -0.57
C GLU A 269 -22.26 -5.84 -1.69
N ARG A 270 -20.95 -5.60 -1.58
CA ARG A 270 -19.96 -6.07 -2.53
C ARG A 270 -19.87 -7.59 -2.57
N LEU A 271 -19.84 -8.26 -1.42
CA LEU A 271 -19.84 -9.72 -1.31
C LEU A 271 -21.02 -10.33 -2.07
N ARG A 272 -22.24 -9.80 -1.86
CA ARG A 272 -23.46 -10.26 -2.56
C ARG A 272 -23.42 -10.05 -4.06
N LEU A 273 -22.70 -9.04 -4.53
CA LEU A 273 -22.51 -8.79 -5.95
C LEU A 273 -21.53 -9.82 -6.53
N GLU A 274 -20.43 -10.10 -5.84
CA GLU A 274 -19.44 -11.09 -6.27
C GLU A 274 -19.98 -12.51 -6.28
N GLU A 275 -20.75 -12.92 -5.27
CA GLU A 275 -21.43 -14.23 -5.24
C GLU A 275 -22.26 -14.45 -6.52
N ARG A 276 -22.96 -13.40 -6.98
CA ARG A 276 -23.77 -13.43 -8.20
C ARG A 276 -22.93 -13.43 -9.47
N LEU A 277 -21.87 -12.61 -9.53
CA LEU A 277 -20.99 -12.52 -10.69
C LEU A 277 -20.22 -13.81 -10.93
N LEU A 278 -19.75 -14.45 -9.86
CA LEU A 278 -18.92 -15.64 -9.90
C LEU A 278 -19.73 -16.93 -9.81
N ASN A 279 -21.03 -16.83 -9.56
CA ASN A 279 -21.92 -17.96 -9.30
C ASN A 279 -21.33 -18.94 -8.27
N SER A 280 -20.79 -18.40 -7.18
CA SER A 280 -20.11 -19.16 -6.13
C SER A 280 -20.69 -18.82 -4.75
N PRO A 281 -20.66 -19.78 -3.80
CA PRO A 281 -21.01 -19.49 -2.42
C PRO A 281 -20.02 -18.49 -1.80
N PRO A 282 -20.39 -17.82 -0.68
CA PRO A 282 -19.49 -16.93 0.01
C PRO A 282 -18.37 -17.74 0.67
N SER A 283 -17.13 -17.26 0.52
CA SER A 283 -15.92 -17.84 1.12
C SER A 283 -15.13 -16.78 1.86
N TYR A 284 -14.13 -17.18 2.65
CA TYR A 284 -13.24 -16.22 3.31
C TYR A 284 -12.47 -15.37 2.29
N TRP A 285 -12.16 -15.94 1.12
CA TRP A 285 -11.56 -15.23 0.00
C TRP A 285 -12.45 -14.09 -0.51
N LEU A 286 -13.73 -14.37 -0.80
CA LEU A 286 -14.67 -13.33 -1.26
C LEU A 286 -14.94 -12.29 -0.18
N LEU A 287 -14.99 -12.72 1.09
CA LEU A 287 -15.15 -11.82 2.22
C LEU A 287 -13.97 -10.85 2.34
N TYR A 288 -12.74 -11.35 2.25
CA TYR A 288 -11.53 -10.52 2.26
C TYR A 288 -11.55 -9.51 1.10
N ASN A 289 -11.82 -9.98 -0.12
CA ASN A 289 -11.88 -9.13 -1.31
C ASN A 289 -12.93 -8.03 -1.20
N ALA A 290 -14.11 -8.35 -0.68
CA ALA A 290 -15.17 -7.38 -0.51
C ALA A 290 -14.80 -6.29 0.52
N VAL A 291 -14.10 -6.66 1.59
CA VAL A 291 -13.58 -5.71 2.59
C VAL A 291 -12.47 -4.85 1.99
N ASN A 292 -11.51 -5.44 1.29
CA ASN A 292 -10.45 -4.70 0.59
C ASN A 292 -11.06 -3.70 -0.41
N TYR A 293 -12.02 -4.13 -1.22
CA TYR A 293 -12.76 -3.26 -2.14
C TYR A 293 -13.39 -2.06 -1.41
N ALA A 294 -14.11 -2.31 -0.32
CA ALA A 294 -14.74 -1.24 0.47
C ALA A 294 -13.70 -0.30 1.09
N LEU A 295 -12.59 -0.84 1.62
CA LEU A 295 -11.48 -0.07 2.16
C LEU A 295 -10.85 0.86 1.12
N PHE A 296 -10.90 0.57 -0.17
CA PHE A 296 -10.24 1.39 -1.20
C PHE A 296 -11.19 2.12 -2.15
N THR A 297 -12.50 1.95 -2.02
CA THR A 297 -13.50 2.68 -2.82
C THR A 297 -14.49 3.47 -1.96
N GLY A 298 -14.63 3.10 -0.69
CA GLY A 298 -15.58 3.70 0.24
C GLY A 298 -15.13 5.05 0.79
N ARG A 299 -16.11 5.93 0.99
CA ARG A 299 -15.93 7.21 1.69
C ARG A 299 -15.68 6.95 3.17
N SER A 300 -14.57 7.45 3.71
CA SER A 300 -14.26 7.39 5.14
C SER A 300 -13.29 8.50 5.54
N SER A 301 -13.08 8.68 6.84
CA SER A 301 -12.05 9.59 7.39
C SER A 301 -10.64 8.98 7.41
N LEU A 302 -10.49 7.71 6.99
CA LEU A 302 -9.21 7.00 6.99
C LEU A 302 -8.30 7.50 5.87
N THR A 303 -7.01 7.69 6.21
CA THR A 303 -5.94 7.88 5.23
C THR A 303 -5.72 6.61 4.40
N LEU A 304 -4.99 6.69 3.29
CA LEU A 304 -4.64 5.49 2.52
C LEU A 304 -3.78 4.53 3.35
N ASN A 305 -2.85 5.04 4.14
CA ASN A 305 -2.05 4.25 5.07
C ASN A 305 -2.91 3.52 6.11
N ASP A 306 -3.90 4.19 6.71
CA ASP A 306 -4.81 3.55 7.66
C ASP A 306 -5.63 2.44 7.00
N ARG A 307 -6.04 2.62 5.73
CA ARG A 307 -6.75 1.60 4.96
C ARG A 307 -5.88 0.37 4.72
N TYR A 308 -4.60 0.54 4.38
CA TYR A 308 -3.65 -0.58 4.27
C TYR A 308 -3.42 -1.31 5.59
N ARG A 309 -3.28 -0.59 6.70
CA ARG A 309 -3.15 -1.21 8.04
C ARG A 309 -4.40 -2.01 8.41
N LEU A 310 -5.58 -1.53 8.06
CA LEU A 310 -6.81 -2.28 8.27
C LEU A 310 -6.91 -3.49 7.34
N ASP A 311 -6.48 -3.37 6.09
CA ASP A 311 -6.43 -4.48 5.13
C ASP A 311 -5.53 -5.62 5.64
N GLU A 312 -4.31 -5.31 6.11
CA GLU A 312 -3.40 -6.28 6.71
C GLU A 312 -4.02 -6.97 7.94
N ARG A 313 -4.63 -6.20 8.84
CA ARG A 313 -5.29 -6.74 10.03
C ARG A 313 -6.45 -7.66 9.70
N VAL A 314 -7.29 -7.27 8.73
CA VAL A 314 -8.42 -8.09 8.27
C VAL A 314 -7.90 -9.38 7.66
N PHE A 315 -6.89 -9.30 6.78
CA PHE A 315 -6.27 -10.49 6.18
C PHE A 315 -5.82 -11.49 7.25
N HIS A 316 -5.03 -11.04 8.24
CA HIS A 316 -4.54 -11.92 9.30
C HIS A 316 -5.66 -12.46 10.19
N GLN A 317 -6.68 -11.65 10.51
CA GLN A 317 -7.82 -12.11 11.31
C GLN A 317 -8.65 -13.17 10.59
N LEU A 318 -8.90 -13.01 9.28
CA LEU A 318 -9.61 -14.01 8.49
C LEU A 318 -8.77 -15.28 8.32
N ALA A 319 -7.45 -15.15 8.11
CA ALA A 319 -6.54 -16.30 8.09
C ALA A 319 -6.55 -17.06 9.43
N ALA A 320 -6.50 -16.37 10.57
CA ALA A 320 -6.56 -17.01 11.89
C ALA A 320 -7.85 -17.81 12.10
N GLN A 321 -8.98 -17.33 11.57
CA GLN A 321 -10.27 -18.01 11.66
C GLN A 321 -10.44 -19.16 10.66
N ALA A 322 -9.73 -19.09 9.53
CA ALA A 322 -9.74 -20.13 8.52
C ALA A 322 -8.85 -21.33 8.93
N TYR A 323 -7.70 -21.06 9.56
CA TYR A 323 -6.76 -22.09 10.02
C TYR A 323 -7.05 -22.63 11.44
N GLY A 324 -7.90 -21.96 12.22
CA GLY A 324 -8.26 -22.34 13.59
C GLY A 324 -9.52 -23.18 13.65
#